data_AF-A0A359N197-F1
#
_entry.id   AF-A0A359N197-F1
#
_cell.length_a   1.000
_cell.length_b   1.000
_cell.length_c   1.000
_cell.angle_alpha   90.00
_cell.angle_beta   90.00
_cell.angle_gamma   90.00
#
_symmetry.space_group_name_H-M   'P 1'
#
loop_
_entity.id
_entity.type
_entity.pdbx_description
1 polymer ?
#
loop_
_entity_poly.entity_id
_entity_poly.type
_entity_poly.pdbx_seq_one_letter_code
_entity_poly.pdbx_strand_id
1 'polypeptide(L)'
;MFDFLLRNIDKLKNFKIDVILGSQNTVFREKFEKYSFVNVYDFVDQNILKNLYYTSDLAITRAGATTLAEIEAFNIKMIIIPLPESGNNHQYYNALEYEKK
;
A
#
# COMPACT_ATOMS: atom_id res chain seq x y z
N MET A 1 7.19 -1.57 7.75
CA MET A 1 6.16 -2.22 6.91
C MET A 1 6.78 -3.20 5.92
N PHE A 2 7.61 -2.75 4.97
CA PHE A 2 8.17 -3.64 3.93
C PHE A 2 8.97 -4.82 4.47
N ASP A 3 9.82 -4.64 5.48
CA ASP A 3 10.55 -5.77 6.10
C ASP A 3 9.61 -6.81 6.76
N PHE A 4 8.45 -6.39 7.26
CA PHE A 4 7.46 -7.32 7.79
C PHE A 4 6.83 -8.16 6.68
N LEU A 5 6.49 -7.51 5.55
CA LEU A 5 5.95 -8.20 4.37
C LEU A 5 6.97 -9.18 3.80
N LEU A 6 8.22 -8.75 3.60
CA LEU A 6 9.29 -9.61 3.08
C LEU A 6 9.56 -10.83 3.97
N ARG A 7 9.53 -10.68 5.30
CA ARG A 7 9.68 -11.81 6.24
C ARG A 7 8.53 -12.82 6.19
N ASN A 8 7.37 -12.44 5.65
CA ASN A 8 6.18 -13.28 5.59
C ASN A 8 5.69 -13.53 4.16
N ILE A 9 6.48 -13.18 3.15
CA ILE A 9 6.06 -13.10 1.75
C ILE A 9 5.61 -14.46 1.19
N ASP A 10 6.20 -15.56 1.66
CA ASP A 10 5.82 -16.92 1.26
C ASP A 10 4.37 -17.26 1.63
N LYS A 11 3.83 -16.65 2.69
CA LYS A 11 2.42 -16.80 3.07
C LYS A 11 1.47 -16.10 2.09
N LEU A 12 2.00 -15.21 1.26
CA LEU A 12 1.25 -14.40 0.31
C LEU A 12 1.39 -14.91 -1.14
N LYS A 13 2.04 -16.05 -1.38
CA LYS A 13 2.30 -16.60 -2.73
C LYS A 13 1.06 -16.88 -3.59
N ASN A 14 -0.12 -16.99 -2.95
CA ASN A 14 -1.39 -17.21 -3.64
C ASN A 14 -2.06 -15.89 -4.08
N PHE A 15 -1.45 -14.75 -3.77
CA PHE A 15 -1.90 -13.44 -4.18
C PHE A 15 -0.96 -12.88 -5.25
N LYS A 16 -1.53 -12.13 -6.20
CA LYS A 16 -0.74 -11.19 -7.01
C LYS A 16 -0.56 -9.92 -6.21
N ILE A 17 0.67 -9.43 -6.09
CA ILE A 17 0.99 -8.27 -5.27
C ILE A 17 1.61 -7.19 -6.14
N ASP A 18 1.01 -6.01 -6.15
CA ASP A 18 1.59 -4.82 -6.77
C ASP A 18 2.13 -3.89 -5.65
N VAL A 19 3.44 -3.65 -5.65
CA VAL A 19 4.12 -2.80 -4.65
C VAL A 19 4.58 -1.50 -5.29
N ILE A 20 4.08 -0.37 -4.80
CA ILE A 20 4.56 0.96 -5.20
C ILE A 20 5.59 1.45 -4.17
N LEU A 21 6.82 1.69 -4.62
CA LEU A 21 7.91 2.21 -3.80
C LEU A 21 8.03 3.73 -3.96
N GLY A 22 8.11 4.44 -2.83
CA GLY A 22 8.51 5.85 -2.84
C GLY A 22 10.03 6.00 -2.99
N SER A 23 10.49 7.22 -3.33
CA SER A 23 11.91 7.55 -3.54
C SER A 23 12.84 7.11 -2.40
N GLN A 24 12.34 7.12 -1.16
CA GLN A 24 13.10 6.74 0.03
C GLN A 24 13.17 5.22 0.28
N ASN A 25 12.50 4.41 -0.54
CA ASN A 25 12.35 2.95 -0.34
C ASN A 25 12.82 2.12 -1.54
N THR A 26 13.56 2.71 -2.47
CA THR A 26 14.06 2.05 -3.69
C THR A 26 14.89 0.80 -3.41
N VAL A 27 15.61 0.76 -2.28
CA VAL A 27 16.40 -0.40 -1.80
C VAL A 27 15.57 -1.69 -1.64
N PHE A 28 14.24 -1.59 -1.54
CA PHE A 28 13.37 -2.76 -1.43
C PHE A 28 13.05 -3.41 -2.78
N ARG A 29 13.33 -2.76 -3.91
CA ARG A 29 13.01 -3.29 -5.23
C ARG A 29 13.58 -4.67 -5.47
N GLU A 30 14.91 -4.79 -5.39
CA GLU A 30 15.59 -6.06 -5.62
C GLU A 30 15.17 -7.15 -4.62
N LYS A 31 14.67 -6.76 -3.44
CA LYS A 31 14.15 -7.72 -2.45
C LYS A 31 12.79 -8.28 -2.87
N PHE A 32 11.94 -7.48 -3.49
CA PHE A 32 10.60 -7.88 -3.95
C PHE A 32 10.61 -8.55 -5.32
N GLU A 33 11.43 -8.10 -6.27
CA GLU A 33 11.48 -8.65 -7.64
C GLU A 33 11.94 -10.11 -7.71
N LYS A 34 12.48 -10.65 -6.61
CA LYS A 34 12.80 -12.08 -6.47
C LYS A 34 11.58 -12.99 -6.51
N TYR A 35 10.39 -12.45 -6.29
CA TYR A 35 9.15 -13.20 -6.18
C TYR A 35 8.31 -12.97 -7.42
N SER A 36 8.07 -14.04 -8.21
CA SER A 36 7.36 -13.95 -9.49
C SER A 36 5.90 -13.49 -9.39
N PHE A 37 5.32 -13.53 -8.19
CA PHE A 37 3.95 -13.06 -7.90
C PHE A 37 3.92 -11.59 -7.42
N VAL A 38 5.06 -10.90 -7.43
CA VAL A 38 5.19 -9.50 -7.00
C VAL A 38 5.65 -8.64 -8.18
N ASN A 39 4.86 -7.62 -8.51
CA ASN A 39 5.29 -6.54 -9.39
C ASN A 39 5.74 -5.34 -8.55
N VAL A 40 6.85 -4.72 -8.93
CA VAL A 40 7.39 -3.56 -8.23
C VAL A 40 7.36 -2.33 -9.13
N TYR A 41 6.74 -1.26 -8.66
CA TYR A 41 6.67 0.02 -9.33
C TYR A 41 7.44 1.06 -8.52
N ASP A 42 8.05 2.02 -9.21
CA ASP A 42 8.51 3.26 -8.58
C ASP A 42 7.33 4.20 -8.36
N PHE A 43 7.61 5.49 -8.18
CA PHE A 43 6.56 6.50 -8.24
C PHE A 43 5.81 6.39 -9.56
N VAL A 44 4.51 6.08 -9.48
CA VAL A 44 3.63 5.88 -10.63
C VAL A 44 2.85 7.16 -10.93
N ASP A 45 2.52 7.37 -12.20
CA ASP A 45 1.56 8.40 -12.57
C ASP A 45 0.11 7.99 -12.25
N GLN A 46 -0.82 8.95 -12.42
CA GLN A 46 -2.23 8.77 -12.11
C GLN A 46 -2.93 7.74 -13.00
N ASN A 47 -2.49 7.53 -14.25
CA ASN A 47 -3.09 6.53 -15.13
C ASN A 47 -2.70 5.12 -14.67
N ILE A 48 -1.43 4.92 -14.32
CA ILE A 48 -0.95 3.64 -13.78
C ILE A 48 -1.60 3.38 -12.42
N LEU A 49 -1.64 4.37 -11.52
CA LEU A 49 -2.28 4.23 -10.21
C LEU A 49 -3.75 3.86 -10.31
N LYS A 50 -4.50 4.51 -11.22
CA LYS A 50 -5.89 4.18 -11.50
C LYS A 50 -6.07 2.73 -11.94
N ASN A 51 -5.19 2.23 -12.82
CA ASN A 51 -5.25 0.84 -13.26
C ASN A 51 -4.98 -0.13 -12.11
N LEU A 52 -4.00 0.19 -11.26
CA LEU A 52 -3.70 -0.60 -10.06
C LEU A 52 -4.90 -0.66 -9.12
N TYR A 53 -5.56 0.47 -8.85
CA TYR A 53 -6.79 0.49 -8.07
C TYR A 53 -7.89 -0.37 -8.70
N TYR A 54 -8.11 -0.24 -10.02
CA TYR A 54 -9.16 -1.00 -10.72
C TYR A 54 -8.95 -2.53 -10.67
N THR A 55 -7.71 -2.99 -10.54
CA THR A 55 -7.38 -4.42 -10.48
C THR A 55 -7.09 -4.93 -9.07
N SER A 56 -7.29 -4.13 -8.03
CA SER A 56 -6.96 -4.50 -6.65
C SER A 56 -8.20 -4.86 -5.84
N ASP A 57 -8.16 -5.98 -5.13
CA ASP A 57 -9.20 -6.37 -4.16
C ASP A 57 -8.95 -5.82 -2.74
N LEU A 58 -7.67 -5.63 -2.39
CA LEU A 58 -7.20 -5.24 -1.07
C LEU A 58 -5.98 -4.33 -1.18
N ALA A 59 -5.98 -3.22 -0.44
CA ALA A 59 -4.86 -2.30 -0.33
C ALA A 59 -4.26 -2.33 1.09
N ILE A 60 -2.93 -2.39 1.16
CA ILE A 60 -2.17 -2.14 2.40
C ILE A 60 -1.50 -0.78 2.25
N THR A 61 -1.91 0.19 3.04
CA THR A 61 -1.49 1.58 2.84
C THR A 61 -1.26 2.32 4.14
N ARG A 62 -0.56 3.46 4.05
CA ARG A 62 -0.51 4.45 5.13
C ARG A 62 -1.80 5.27 5.12
N ALA A 63 -2.10 5.92 6.24
CA ALA A 63 -3.34 6.68 6.39
C ALA A 63 -3.29 8.09 5.75
N GLY A 64 -2.79 8.20 4.51
CA GLY A 64 -2.81 9.45 3.75
C GLY A 64 -4.24 9.76 3.29
N ALA A 65 -4.77 10.94 3.64
CA ALA A 65 -6.18 11.27 3.41
C ALA A 65 -6.62 11.08 1.95
N THR A 66 -5.85 11.60 0.99
CA THR A 66 -6.14 11.44 -0.45
C THR A 66 -6.09 9.98 -0.88
N THR A 67 -5.05 9.24 -0.47
CA THR A 67 -4.92 7.82 -0.81
C THR A 67 -6.07 6.99 -0.25
N LEU A 68 -6.48 7.24 0.99
CA LEU A 68 -7.63 6.54 1.57
C LEU A 68 -8.93 6.85 0.82
N ALA A 69 -9.18 8.12 0.50
CA ALA A 69 -10.36 8.53 -0.25
C ALA A 69 -10.40 7.93 -1.67
N GLU A 70 -9.25 7.85 -2.35
CA GLU A 70 -9.14 7.18 -3.64
C GLU A 70 -9.49 5.70 -3.52
N ILE A 71 -8.84 4.98 -2.60
CA ILE A 71 -9.07 3.54 -2.40
C ILE A 71 -10.54 3.26 -2.02
N GLU A 72 -11.15 4.11 -1.19
CA GLU A 72 -12.58 4.08 -0.87
C GLU A 72 -13.45 4.27 -2.13
N ALA A 73 -13.13 5.25 -2.97
CA ALA A 73 -13.87 5.53 -4.20
C ALA A 73 -13.85 4.36 -5.20
N PHE A 74 -12.80 3.53 -5.17
CA PHE A 74 -12.72 2.28 -5.94
C PHE A 74 -13.33 1.07 -5.21
N ASN A 75 -13.91 1.26 -4.01
CA ASN A 75 -14.52 0.22 -3.19
C ASN A 75 -13.55 -0.94 -2.82
N ILE A 76 -12.27 -0.62 -2.67
CA ILE A 76 -11.22 -1.59 -2.34
C ILE A 76 -11.15 -1.76 -0.82
N LYS A 77 -10.98 -2.98 -0.32
CA LYS A 77 -10.79 -3.22 1.11
C LYS A 77 -9.43 -2.72 1.57
N MET A 78 -9.31 -2.27 2.81
CA MET A 78 -8.10 -1.60 3.29
C MET A 78 -7.56 -2.20 4.58
N ILE A 79 -6.23 -2.38 4.63
CA ILE A 79 -5.46 -2.51 5.86
C ILE A 79 -4.64 -1.23 6.00
N ILE A 80 -4.99 -0.42 6.99
CA ILE A 80 -4.40 0.90 7.21
C ILE A 80 -3.32 0.80 8.28
N ILE A 81 -2.08 1.16 7.92
CA ILE A 81 -0.92 1.19 8.82
C ILE A 81 -0.45 2.64 8.95
N PRO A 82 -0.97 3.42 9.91
CA PRO A 82 -0.59 4.82 10.08
C PRO A 82 0.89 4.96 10.44
N LEU A 83 1.54 6.01 9.93
CA LEU A 83 2.90 6.33 10.39
C LEU A 83 2.85 6.89 11.81
N PRO A 84 3.77 6.46 12.71
CA PRO A 84 3.79 6.90 14.10
C PRO A 84 4.04 8.41 14.27
N GLU A 85 4.68 9.09 13.31
CA GLU A 85 5.11 10.49 13.41
C GLU A 85 4.57 11.40 12.31
N SER A 86 3.30 11.26 11.90
CA SER A 86 2.69 12.31 11.08
C SER A 86 2.43 13.54 11.96
N GLY A 87 2.89 14.74 11.57
CA GLY A 87 2.63 15.98 12.32
C GLY A 87 1.19 16.06 12.83
N ASN A 88 1.03 16.23 14.15
CA ASN A 88 -0.24 16.26 14.88
C ASN A 88 -1.10 14.98 14.84
N ASN A 89 -0.53 13.80 14.61
CA ASN A 89 -1.25 12.52 14.59
C ASN A 89 -2.37 12.43 13.53
N HIS A 90 -2.33 13.24 12.46
CA HIS A 90 -3.37 13.21 11.43
C HIS A 90 -3.58 11.83 10.81
N GLN A 91 -2.51 11.05 10.60
CA GLN A 91 -2.64 9.69 10.07
C GLN A 91 -3.34 8.74 11.06
N TYR A 92 -3.17 8.94 12.36
CA TYR A 92 -3.89 8.17 13.37
C TYR A 92 -5.39 8.49 13.32
N TYR A 93 -5.76 9.77 13.27
CA TYR A 93 -7.17 10.17 13.18
C TYR A 93 -7.84 9.71 11.88
N ASN A 94 -7.14 9.78 10.75
CA ASN A 94 -7.63 9.23 9.49
C ASN A 94 -7.88 7.72 9.60
N ALA A 95 -6.98 6.96 10.23
CA ALA A 95 -7.18 5.53 10.44
C ALA A 95 -8.39 5.25 11.36
N LEU A 96 -8.55 6.02 12.44
CA LEU A 96 -9.70 5.91 13.35
C LEU A 96 -11.04 6.22 12.68
N GLU A 97 -11.07 7.16 11.73
CA GLU A 97 -12.29 7.46 10.98
C GLU A 97 -12.73 6.27 10.15
N TYR A 98 -11.79 5.61 9.47
CA TYR A 98 -12.06 4.42 8.66
C TYR A 98 -12.33 3.16 9.48
N GLU A 99 -11.79 3.05 10.70
CA GLU A 99 -12.13 1.95 11.62
C GLU A 99 -13.60 1.99 12.05
N LYS A 100 -14.18 3.19 12.16
CA LYS A 100 -15.56 3.42 12.64
C LYS A 100 -16.63 3.28 11.56
N LYS A 101 -16.24 3.21 10.28
CA LYS A 101 -17.14 3.04 9.14
C LYS A 101 -17.53 1.56 8.98
#